data_AF-A0A7X5V720-F1
#
_entry.id   AF-A0A7X5V720-F1
#
_cell.length_a   1.000
_cell.length_b   1.000
_cell.length_c   1.000
_cell.angle_alpha   90.00
_cell.angle_beta   90.00
_cell.angle_gamma   90.00
#
_symmetry.space_group_name_H-M   'P 1'
#
loop_
_entity.id
_entity.type
_entity.pdbx_description
1 polymer ?
#
loop_
_entity_poly.entity_id
_entity_poly.type
_entity_poly.pdbx_seq_one_letter_code
_entity_poly.pdbx_strand_id
1 'polypeptide(L)'
;MRVLVLGGDGYLGWPTALHLSDRGHDTAVLDNLARRGYDRELGVQSLVPIEDLESRVKAWEEVSGTAIPSYVGDLLDADFVYRVLREFRPDAIVHFAEQRAAPYSMIDREHAVYTQHNNVVGTLNLMYAIAEINPDIHLVKLGTMGEYGTPNIDIEEGWLEVEHNGRKDRMLYPKKPGSFYHLSKVHDSHNLEFGCRIWGMRVTDLNQGVVYGQQTDQTVRDPRLATRFDYDAVFGTVLNRFVIQAVLGEPLTVYGSGGQTRGFLDIRDTVECIRLAVENPADAGEFRVFNQMTESYSVSQLADLVAESFPGPVQVEHLENPRVEQAEHYYNVKHTGLVGLGLQPHLLSETLIESMFDIVSANKDRVDPAALLPTVRWQGHLKR
;
A
#
# COMPACT_ATOMS: atom_id res chain seq x y z
N MET A 1 13.98 16.11 -9.34
CA MET A 1 14.33 16.19 -7.90
C MET A 1 15.10 14.93 -7.52
N ARG A 2 15.74 14.88 -6.36
CA ARG A 2 16.33 13.67 -5.79
C ARG A 2 15.29 12.98 -4.92
N VAL A 3 14.86 11.77 -5.27
CA VAL A 3 13.77 11.07 -4.58
C VAL A 3 14.27 9.74 -4.03
N LEU A 4 14.16 9.56 -2.72
CA LEU A 4 14.50 8.31 -2.05
C LEU A 4 13.23 7.51 -1.79
N VAL A 5 13.14 6.31 -2.37
CA VAL A 5 12.01 5.40 -2.20
C VAL A 5 12.37 4.33 -1.17
N LEU A 6 11.86 4.48 0.05
CA LEU A 6 11.98 3.48 1.12
C LEU A 6 10.96 2.36 0.86
N GLY A 7 11.38 1.10 0.95
CA GLY A 7 10.55 -0.06 0.59
C GLY A 7 10.54 -0.31 -0.92
N GLY A 8 11.63 0.10 -1.60
CA GLY A 8 11.74 0.14 -3.05
C GLY A 8 11.79 -1.22 -3.73
N ASP A 9 11.91 -2.34 -3.00
CA ASP A 9 11.79 -3.68 -3.59
C ASP A 9 10.35 -4.23 -3.53
N GLY A 10 9.47 -3.55 -2.79
CA GLY A 10 8.09 -3.96 -2.56
C GLY A 10 7.17 -3.79 -3.78
N TYR A 11 5.93 -4.28 -3.61
CA TYR A 11 4.88 -4.26 -4.65
C TYR A 11 4.62 -2.88 -5.24
N LEU A 12 4.57 -1.85 -4.39
CA LEU A 12 4.31 -0.46 -4.79
C LEU A 12 5.59 0.35 -4.92
N GLY A 13 6.59 0.10 -4.07
CA GLY A 13 7.85 0.85 -4.07
C GLY A 13 8.65 0.64 -5.35
N TRP A 14 8.72 -0.61 -5.85
CA TRP A 14 9.45 -0.92 -7.07
C TRP A 14 8.90 -0.18 -8.31
N PRO A 15 7.62 -0.34 -8.71
CA PRO A 15 7.08 0.39 -9.85
C PRO A 15 7.10 1.90 -9.64
N THR A 16 6.97 2.39 -8.39
CA THR A 16 7.10 3.82 -8.09
C THR A 16 8.51 4.33 -8.37
N ALA A 17 9.56 3.60 -7.96
CA ALA A 17 10.94 3.98 -8.22
C ALA A 17 11.26 4.02 -9.73
N LEU A 18 10.79 3.02 -10.47
CA LEU A 18 10.90 2.99 -11.92
C LEU A 18 10.18 4.18 -12.55
N HIS A 19 8.95 4.45 -12.13
CA HIS A 19 8.13 5.53 -12.65
C HIS A 19 8.79 6.90 -12.39
N LEU A 20 9.24 7.17 -11.16
CA LEU A 20 9.91 8.43 -10.83
C LEU A 20 11.20 8.62 -11.63
N SER A 21 12.00 7.56 -11.81
CA SER A 21 13.20 7.58 -12.65
C SER A 21 12.87 7.88 -14.11
N ASP A 22 11.86 7.22 -14.68
CA ASP A 22 11.40 7.44 -16.06
C ASP A 22 10.82 8.85 -16.28
N ARG A 23 10.33 9.48 -15.21
CA ARG A 23 9.86 10.87 -15.20
C ARG A 23 10.97 11.90 -14.99
N GLY A 24 12.23 11.46 -14.90
CA GLY A 24 13.42 12.32 -14.87
C GLY A 24 13.88 12.71 -13.46
N HIS A 25 13.39 12.05 -12.41
CA HIS A 25 13.90 12.24 -11.06
C HIS A 25 15.16 11.40 -10.82
N ASP A 26 16.15 11.98 -10.14
CA ASP A 26 17.31 11.25 -9.62
C ASP A 26 16.81 10.37 -8.47
N THR A 27 16.62 9.08 -8.73
CA THR A 27 15.83 8.19 -7.87
C THR A 27 16.73 7.12 -7.27
N ALA A 28 16.64 6.90 -5.96
CA ALA A 28 17.29 5.79 -5.27
C ALA A 28 16.28 4.97 -4.48
N VAL A 29 16.62 3.72 -4.18
CA VAL A 29 15.80 2.81 -3.38
C VAL A 29 16.52 2.41 -2.09
N LEU A 30 15.77 2.24 -1.00
CA LEU A 30 16.25 1.71 0.27
C LEU A 30 15.32 0.59 0.72
N ASP A 31 15.87 -0.60 1.01
CA ASP A 31 15.07 -1.74 1.47
C ASP A 31 15.93 -2.73 2.28
N ASN A 32 15.37 -3.38 3.31
CA ASN A 32 16.05 -4.45 4.04
C ASN A 32 15.71 -5.85 3.50
N LEU A 33 14.84 -5.94 2.49
CA LEU A 33 14.34 -7.15 1.85
C LEU A 33 13.54 -8.07 2.79
N ALA A 34 13.10 -7.57 3.95
CA ALA A 34 12.34 -8.36 4.93
C ALA A 34 11.06 -8.95 4.35
N ARG A 35 10.41 -8.27 3.40
CA ARG A 35 9.22 -8.77 2.71
C ARG A 35 9.45 -10.12 2.01
N ARG A 36 10.64 -10.34 1.43
CA ARG A 36 11.04 -11.64 0.85
C ARG A 36 11.35 -12.68 1.94
N GLY A 37 11.71 -12.23 3.14
CA GLY A 37 11.80 -13.05 4.34
C GLY A 37 10.44 -13.59 4.77
N TYR A 38 9.40 -12.75 4.78
CA TYR A 38 8.04 -13.17 5.12
C TYR A 38 7.49 -14.22 4.15
N ASP A 39 7.83 -14.12 2.86
CA ASP A 39 7.49 -15.14 1.86
C ASP A 39 8.04 -16.52 2.28
N ARG A 40 9.32 -16.58 2.66
CA ARG A 40 9.98 -17.82 3.13
C ARG A 40 9.38 -18.33 4.43
N GLU A 41 9.11 -17.44 5.38
CA GLU A 41 8.50 -17.77 6.67
C GLU A 41 7.14 -18.46 6.49
N LEU A 42 6.29 -17.89 5.62
CA LEU A 42 4.93 -18.38 5.39
C LEU A 42 4.85 -19.50 4.35
N GLY A 43 5.95 -19.80 3.66
CA GLY A 43 5.97 -20.76 2.56
C GLY A 43 5.18 -20.30 1.33
N VAL A 44 5.07 -18.99 1.11
CA VAL A 44 4.33 -18.39 -0.01
C VAL A 44 5.29 -17.77 -1.02
N GLN A 45 4.79 -17.51 -2.23
CA GLN A 45 5.56 -16.85 -3.28
C GLN A 45 4.66 -15.94 -4.13
N SER A 46 5.29 -14.99 -4.82
CA SER A 46 4.61 -14.23 -5.87
C SER A 46 4.20 -15.14 -7.03
N LEU A 47 3.01 -14.90 -7.58
CA LEU A 47 2.54 -15.57 -8.79
C LEU A 47 3.48 -15.28 -9.96
N VAL A 48 3.75 -14.00 -10.22
CA VAL A 48 4.73 -13.57 -11.22
C VAL A 48 6.14 -13.69 -10.63
N PRO A 49 7.08 -14.39 -11.28
CA PRO A 49 8.46 -14.47 -10.80
C PRO A 49 9.11 -13.09 -10.83
N ILE A 50 9.89 -12.78 -9.80
CA ILE A 50 10.60 -11.50 -9.66
C ILE A 50 12.07 -11.76 -9.40
N GLU A 51 12.93 -10.96 -10.03
CA GLU A 51 14.37 -10.99 -9.78
C GLU A 51 14.73 -10.36 -8.43
N ASP A 52 15.96 -10.57 -7.98
CA ASP A 52 16.53 -9.83 -6.85
C ASP A 52 16.73 -8.34 -7.18
N LEU A 53 16.93 -7.52 -6.14
CA LEU A 53 16.99 -6.07 -6.27
C LEU A 53 18.17 -5.62 -7.15
N GLU A 54 19.32 -6.29 -7.07
CA GLU A 54 20.53 -5.94 -7.85
C GLU A 54 20.28 -6.17 -9.34
N SER A 55 19.71 -7.32 -9.70
CA SER A 55 19.34 -7.68 -11.06
C SER A 55 18.28 -6.73 -11.63
N ARG A 56 17.31 -6.34 -10.79
CA ARG A 56 16.26 -5.37 -11.12
C ARG A 56 16.81 -3.97 -11.45
N VAL A 57 17.66 -3.40 -10.60
CA VAL A 57 18.22 -2.06 -10.86
C VAL A 57 19.15 -2.06 -12.08
N LYS A 58 19.91 -3.16 -12.28
CA LYS A 58 20.73 -3.33 -13.47
C LYS A 58 19.89 -3.42 -14.75
N ALA A 59 18.80 -4.20 -14.72
CA ALA A 59 17.89 -4.30 -15.86
C ALA A 59 17.27 -2.92 -16.20
N TRP A 60 16.97 -2.10 -15.20
CA TRP A 60 16.46 -0.75 -15.45
C TRP A 60 17.50 0.14 -16.12
N GLU A 61 18.75 0.11 -15.65
CA GLU A 61 19.85 0.86 -16.29
C GLU A 61 20.05 0.42 -17.75
N GLU A 62 20.02 -0.88 -18.04
CA GLU A 62 20.14 -1.42 -19.40
C GLU A 62 19.01 -0.95 -20.33
N VAL A 63 17.78 -0.82 -19.82
CA VAL A 63 16.58 -0.53 -20.61
C VAL A 63 16.25 0.96 -20.69
N SER A 64 16.64 1.75 -19.68
CA SER A 64 16.35 3.19 -19.59
C SER A 64 17.56 4.09 -19.79
N GLY A 65 18.78 3.56 -19.63
CA GLY A 65 20.02 4.33 -19.56
C GLY A 65 20.21 5.11 -18.26
N THR A 66 19.34 4.91 -17.26
CA THR A 66 19.36 5.62 -15.97
C THR A 66 19.58 4.64 -14.82
N ALA A 67 20.60 4.88 -14.00
CA ALA A 67 20.85 4.08 -12.81
C ALA A 67 19.93 4.47 -11.65
N ILE A 68 19.50 3.48 -10.88
CA ILE A 68 18.82 3.65 -9.59
C ILE A 68 19.74 3.10 -8.49
N PRO A 69 20.42 3.95 -7.70
CA PRO A 69 21.22 3.49 -6.57
C PRO A 69 20.34 2.74 -5.56
N SER A 70 20.88 1.67 -4.98
CA SER A 70 20.19 0.86 -3.96
C SER A 70 20.96 0.84 -2.65
N TYR A 71 20.24 1.05 -1.54
CA TYR A 71 20.75 0.98 -0.17
C TYR A 71 20.07 -0.18 0.57
N VAL A 72 20.84 -1.22 0.89
CA VAL A 72 20.29 -2.38 1.63
C VAL A 72 20.53 -2.20 3.13
N GLY A 73 19.46 -2.04 3.90
CA GLY A 73 19.52 -1.87 5.36
C GLY A 73 18.18 -1.51 5.98
N ASP A 74 18.14 -1.50 7.31
CA ASP A 74 16.92 -1.41 8.11
C ASP A 74 16.69 0.01 8.64
N LEU A 75 15.44 0.48 8.63
CA LEU A 75 15.07 1.77 9.24
C LEU A 75 15.16 1.75 10.78
N LEU A 76 15.19 0.57 11.40
CA LEU A 76 15.44 0.42 12.82
C LEU A 76 16.91 0.69 13.20
N ASP A 77 17.83 0.65 12.23
CA ASP A 77 19.21 1.11 12.40
C ASP A 77 19.26 2.62 12.11
N ALA A 78 19.20 3.44 13.16
CA ALA A 78 19.23 4.89 13.02
C ALA A 78 20.50 5.37 12.30
N ASP A 79 21.69 4.85 12.64
CA ASP A 79 22.95 5.27 12.03
C ASP A 79 22.96 5.01 10.52
N PHE A 80 22.37 3.89 10.09
CA PHE A 80 22.13 3.60 8.68
C PHE A 80 21.25 4.68 8.02
N VAL A 81 20.11 5.03 8.62
CA VAL A 81 19.20 6.07 8.10
C VAL A 81 19.91 7.41 7.96
N TYR A 82 20.62 7.86 9.01
CA TYR A 82 21.38 9.11 8.97
C TYR A 82 22.44 9.11 7.88
N ARG A 83 23.14 7.98 7.69
CA ARG A 83 24.16 7.85 6.64
C ARG A 83 23.55 7.99 5.25
N VAL A 84 22.47 7.26 4.95
CA VAL A 84 21.83 7.29 3.63
C VAL A 84 21.30 8.67 3.31
N LEU A 85 20.65 9.35 4.25
CA LEU A 85 20.14 10.72 4.02
C LEU A 85 21.28 11.72 3.77
N ARG A 86 22.42 11.60 4.46
CA ARG A 86 23.60 12.46 4.23
C ARG A 86 24.28 12.19 2.88
N GLU A 87 24.32 10.94 2.44
CA GLU A 87 24.92 10.53 1.18
C GLU A 87 24.03 10.90 0.00
N PHE A 88 22.78 10.45 0.03
CA PHE A 88 21.83 10.66 -1.06
C PHE A 88 21.22 12.05 -1.05
N ARG A 89 21.18 12.80 0.06
CA ARG A 89 20.63 14.18 0.15
C ARG A 89 19.32 14.34 -0.65
N PRO A 90 18.25 13.59 -0.30
CA PRO A 90 16.99 13.66 -1.02
C PRO A 90 16.33 15.03 -0.89
N ASP A 91 15.57 15.42 -1.92
CA ASP A 91 14.60 16.53 -1.84
C ASP A 91 13.25 16.02 -1.32
N ALA A 92 12.90 14.78 -1.66
CA ALA A 92 11.70 14.09 -1.21
C ALA A 92 11.98 12.63 -0.85
N ILE A 93 11.22 12.11 0.09
CA ILE A 93 11.26 10.71 0.53
C ILE A 93 9.88 10.11 0.37
N VAL A 94 9.78 8.95 -0.30
CA VAL A 94 8.55 8.15 -0.37
C VAL A 94 8.69 6.96 0.57
N HIS A 95 7.80 6.84 1.55
CA HIS A 95 7.92 5.82 2.59
C HIS A 95 6.92 4.67 2.43
N PHE A 96 7.39 3.55 1.85
CA PHE A 96 6.70 2.25 1.78
C PHE A 96 7.27 1.17 2.71
N ALA A 97 8.46 1.40 3.30
CA ALA A 97 9.22 0.43 4.11
C ALA A 97 8.56 0.03 5.45
N GLU A 98 7.45 -0.68 5.40
CA GLU A 98 6.69 -1.12 6.57
C GLU A 98 6.06 -2.51 6.36
N GLN A 99 5.80 -3.22 7.45
CA GLN A 99 4.98 -4.43 7.44
C GLN A 99 3.52 -4.02 7.14
N ARG A 100 2.99 -4.43 5.98
CA ARG A 100 1.73 -3.90 5.41
C ARG A 100 0.51 -4.81 5.47
N ALA A 101 0.66 -6.06 5.88
CA ALA A 101 -0.40 -7.06 5.87
C ALA A 101 -1.17 -7.08 7.19
N ALA A 102 -2.48 -6.77 7.11
CA ALA A 102 -3.40 -6.93 8.23
C ALA A 102 -3.45 -8.36 8.76
N PRO A 103 -3.56 -9.42 7.94
CA PRO A 103 -3.51 -10.80 8.43
C PRO A 103 -2.17 -11.13 9.09
N TYR A 104 -1.04 -10.69 8.52
CA TYR A 104 0.29 -10.93 9.11
C TYR A 104 0.37 -10.39 10.53
N SER A 105 -0.11 -9.15 10.72
CA SER A 105 -0.16 -8.50 12.05
C SER A 105 -1.03 -9.21 13.09
N MET A 106 -1.77 -10.25 12.69
CA MET A 106 -2.70 -11.02 13.53
C MET A 106 -2.38 -12.50 13.65
N ILE A 107 -1.27 -12.95 13.07
CA ILE A 107 -0.84 -14.36 13.17
C ILE A 107 -0.70 -14.73 14.65
N ASP A 108 0.07 -13.94 15.40
CA ASP A 108 0.26 -14.12 16.84
C ASP A 108 0.80 -12.84 17.50
N ARG A 109 1.19 -12.95 18.78
CA ARG A 109 1.77 -11.85 19.56
C ARG A 109 3.08 -11.34 18.95
N GLU A 110 3.94 -12.21 18.44
CA GLU A 110 5.26 -11.81 17.91
C GLU A 110 5.09 -10.97 16.66
N HIS A 111 4.21 -11.39 15.76
CA HIS A 111 3.89 -10.65 14.54
C HIS A 111 3.20 -9.32 14.80
N ALA A 112 2.28 -9.26 15.76
CA ALA A 112 1.62 -8.03 16.18
C ALA A 112 2.63 -7.01 16.74
N VAL A 113 3.50 -7.44 17.67
CA VAL A 113 4.54 -6.60 18.27
C VAL A 113 5.55 -6.17 17.22
N TYR A 114 5.99 -7.10 16.36
CA TYR A 114 6.91 -6.81 15.26
C TYR A 114 6.34 -5.74 14.34
N THR A 115 5.08 -5.89 13.90
CA THR A 115 4.41 -4.91 13.01
C THR A 115 4.42 -3.52 13.62
N GLN A 116 4.04 -3.40 14.90
CA GLN A 116 4.00 -2.13 15.62
C GLN A 116 5.40 -1.54 15.79
N HIS A 117 6.36 -2.35 16.24
CA HIS A 117 7.74 -1.90 16.47
C HIS A 117 8.42 -1.47 15.18
N ASN A 118 8.40 -2.31 14.14
CA ASN A 118 9.00 -2.04 12.84
C ASN A 118 8.47 -0.74 12.23
N ASN A 119 7.15 -0.61 12.15
CA ASN A 119 6.52 0.50 11.44
C ASN A 119 6.70 1.81 12.21
N VAL A 120 6.38 1.81 13.50
CA VAL A 120 6.39 3.05 14.31
C VAL A 120 7.81 3.52 14.59
N VAL A 121 8.73 2.62 14.99
CA VAL A 121 10.11 3.03 15.30
C VAL A 121 10.88 3.36 14.02
N GLY A 122 10.66 2.65 12.91
CA GLY A 122 11.24 2.98 11.62
C GLY A 122 10.83 4.37 11.14
N THR A 123 9.52 4.69 11.23
CA THR A 123 9.01 6.03 10.91
C THR A 123 9.61 7.10 11.84
N LEU A 124 9.71 6.84 13.15
CA LEU A 124 10.32 7.79 14.10
C LEU A 124 11.80 8.06 13.79
N ASN A 125 12.59 7.01 13.51
CA ASN A 125 14.00 7.18 13.13
C ASN A 125 14.15 8.05 11.88
N LEU A 126 13.28 7.84 10.88
CA LEU A 126 13.23 8.68 9.69
C LEU A 126 12.86 10.13 10.00
N MET A 127 11.85 10.34 10.86
CA MET A 127 11.43 11.69 11.26
C MET A 127 12.56 12.47 11.92
N TYR A 128 13.28 11.86 12.86
CA TYR A 128 14.44 12.49 13.51
C TYR A 128 15.55 12.78 12.50
N ALA A 129 15.87 11.82 11.62
CA ALA A 129 16.90 12.03 10.61
C ALA A 129 16.55 13.18 9.66
N ILE A 130 15.29 13.32 9.24
CA ILE A 130 14.82 14.46 8.45
C ILE A 130 14.98 15.76 9.25
N ALA A 131 14.42 15.83 10.46
CA ALA A 131 14.42 17.04 11.27
C ALA A 131 15.84 17.55 11.61
N GLU A 132 16.79 16.64 11.85
CA GLU A 132 18.17 16.98 12.22
C GLU A 132 19.08 17.25 11.02
N ILE A 133 18.86 16.60 9.87
CA ILE A 133 19.69 16.77 8.67
C ILE A 133 19.18 17.90 7.79
N ASN A 134 17.90 17.86 7.42
CA ASN A 134 17.28 18.82 6.53
C ASN A 134 15.73 18.79 6.66
N PRO A 135 15.12 19.69 7.44
CA PRO A 135 13.66 19.73 7.61
C PRO A 135 12.90 20.13 6.34
N ASP A 136 13.58 20.62 5.29
CA ASP A 136 12.94 20.94 4.01
C ASP A 136 12.62 19.70 3.16
N ILE A 137 13.13 18.51 3.54
CA ILE A 137 12.80 17.25 2.86
C ILE A 137 11.30 17.00 2.98
N HIS A 138 10.64 16.83 1.83
CA HIS A 138 9.23 16.46 1.80
C HIS A 138 9.06 14.95 1.99
N LEU A 139 8.30 14.55 3.02
CA LEU A 139 7.97 13.15 3.25
C LEU A 139 6.59 12.83 2.67
N VAL A 140 6.56 11.96 1.67
CA VAL A 140 5.34 11.31 1.16
C VAL A 140 5.20 9.96 1.86
N LYS A 141 4.32 9.90 2.86
CA LYS A 141 4.07 8.69 3.65
C LYS A 141 2.93 7.89 3.03
N LEU A 142 3.09 6.57 2.94
CA LEU A 142 1.97 5.70 2.70
C LEU A 142 1.21 5.46 4.02
N GLY A 143 0.06 6.10 4.18
CA GLY A 143 -0.91 5.83 5.23
C GLY A 143 -1.80 4.64 4.85
N THR A 144 -3.08 4.67 5.22
CA THR A 144 -4.09 3.72 4.72
C THR A 144 -5.52 4.21 4.93
N MET A 145 -6.41 3.95 3.96
CA MET A 145 -7.86 4.14 4.16
C MET A 145 -8.41 3.36 5.36
N GLY A 146 -7.73 2.28 5.77
CA GLY A 146 -8.13 1.49 6.95
C GLY A 146 -7.95 2.22 8.28
N GLU A 147 -7.29 3.39 8.33
CA GLU A 147 -7.18 4.20 9.54
C GLU A 147 -8.56 4.69 10.01
N TYR A 148 -9.43 5.06 9.09
CA TYR A 148 -10.74 5.65 9.38
C TYR A 148 -11.77 4.63 9.89
N GLY A 149 -11.57 3.34 9.57
CA GLY A 149 -12.59 2.31 9.77
C GLY A 149 -13.84 2.57 8.93
N THR A 150 -15.02 2.28 9.48
CA THR A 150 -16.31 2.41 8.78
C THR A 150 -17.32 3.18 9.65
N PRO A 151 -17.14 4.49 9.82
CA PRO A 151 -18.06 5.33 10.60
C PRO A 151 -19.37 5.55 9.83
N ASN A 152 -20.40 5.99 10.56
CA ASN A 152 -21.71 6.30 9.97
C ASN A 152 -21.84 7.79 9.56
N ILE A 153 -20.75 8.35 9.03
CA ILE A 153 -20.62 9.71 8.47
C ILE A 153 -19.67 9.65 7.27
N ASP A 154 -19.65 10.71 6.46
CA ASP A 154 -18.69 10.84 5.35
C ASP A 154 -17.26 10.81 5.86
N ILE A 155 -16.40 10.07 5.17
CA ILE A 155 -14.96 10.04 5.43
C ILE A 155 -14.30 11.18 4.67
N GLU A 156 -13.73 12.12 5.41
CA GLU A 156 -13.00 13.28 4.88
C GLU A 156 -11.53 12.95 4.57
N GLU A 157 -10.82 13.87 3.91
CA GLU A 157 -9.37 13.75 3.67
C GLU A 157 -8.59 14.20 4.92
N GLY A 158 -8.55 13.31 5.92
CA GLY A 158 -7.73 13.42 7.14
C GLY A 158 -8.20 14.41 8.20
N TRP A 159 -9.01 15.41 7.85
CA TRP A 159 -9.44 16.49 8.74
C TRP A 159 -10.96 16.63 8.75
N LEU A 160 -11.52 16.94 9.92
CA LEU A 160 -12.95 17.14 10.13
C LEU A 160 -13.21 18.50 10.78
N GLU A 161 -14.06 19.31 10.17
CA GLU A 161 -14.62 20.52 10.78
C GLU A 161 -15.74 20.12 11.73
N VAL A 162 -15.62 20.46 13.01
CA VAL A 162 -16.57 20.06 14.05
C VAL A 162 -17.17 21.30 14.72
N GLU A 163 -18.50 21.32 14.82
CA GLU A 163 -19.21 22.24 15.73
C GLU A 163 -19.75 21.45 16.93
N HIS A 164 -19.26 21.77 18.13
CA HIS A 164 -19.67 21.09 19.37
C HIS A 164 -19.88 22.12 20.49
N ASN A 165 -21.08 22.10 21.10
CA ASN A 165 -21.48 23.02 22.17
C ASN A 165 -21.25 24.51 21.83
N GLY A 166 -21.59 24.92 20.60
CA GLY A 166 -21.46 26.30 20.12
C GLY A 166 -20.03 26.75 19.82
N ARG A 167 -19.07 25.82 19.75
CA ARG A 167 -17.67 26.08 19.39
C ARG A 167 -17.31 25.32 18.11
N LYS A 168 -16.49 25.94 17.26
CA LYS A 168 -15.97 25.35 16.02
C LYS A 168 -14.49 25.07 16.14
N ASP A 169 -14.05 23.95 15.60
CA ASP A 169 -12.64 23.58 15.51
C ASP A 169 -12.39 22.62 14.33
N ARG A 170 -11.15 22.59 13.85
CA ARG A 170 -10.69 21.64 12.82
C ARG A 170 -9.82 20.59 13.48
N MET A 171 -10.28 19.34 13.47
CA MET A 171 -9.61 18.24 14.15
C MET A 171 -9.15 17.17 13.17
N LEU A 172 -8.15 16.37 13.55
CA LEU A 172 -7.87 15.14 12.84
C LEU A 172 -9.12 14.27 12.82
N TYR A 173 -9.44 13.71 11.66
CA TYR A 173 -10.59 12.82 11.50
C TYR A 173 -10.46 11.63 12.47
N PRO A 174 -11.51 11.23 13.21
CA PRO A 174 -11.45 10.13 14.17
C PRO A 174 -11.01 8.81 13.54
N LYS A 175 -10.02 8.15 14.16
CA LYS A 175 -9.46 6.89 13.64
C LYS A 175 -10.05 5.67 14.36
N LYS A 176 -10.35 4.60 13.61
CA LYS A 176 -10.90 3.34 14.13
C LYS A 176 -10.36 2.14 13.32
N PRO A 177 -9.05 1.86 13.42
CA PRO A 177 -8.42 0.81 12.63
C PRO A 177 -8.89 -0.59 13.04
N GLY A 178 -9.03 -1.47 12.05
CA GLY A 178 -9.47 -2.85 12.25
C GLY A 178 -8.35 -3.85 12.54
N SER A 179 -7.08 -3.41 12.63
CA SER A 179 -5.94 -4.32 12.82
C SER A 179 -4.71 -3.73 13.49
N PHE A 180 -3.79 -4.57 14.00
CA PHE A 180 -2.47 -4.09 14.45
C PHE A 180 -1.66 -3.44 13.31
N TYR A 181 -1.77 -3.88 12.06
CA TYR A 181 -1.22 -3.15 10.91
C TYR A 181 -1.83 -1.76 10.73
N HIS A 182 -3.15 -1.66 10.47
CA HIS A 182 -3.84 -0.37 10.33
C HIS A 182 -3.65 0.53 11.56
N LEU A 183 -3.51 -0.03 12.77
CA LEU A 183 -3.23 0.73 13.99
C LEU A 183 -1.82 1.30 14.00
N SER A 184 -0.81 0.60 13.46
CA SER A 184 0.54 1.17 13.36
C SER A 184 0.55 2.39 12.43
N LYS A 185 -0.24 2.35 11.35
CA LYS A 185 -0.40 3.50 10.43
C LYS A 185 -1.03 4.70 11.13
N VAL A 186 -2.09 4.46 11.92
CA VAL A 186 -2.66 5.51 12.79
C VAL A 186 -1.59 6.12 13.69
N HIS A 187 -0.69 5.32 14.28
CA HIS A 187 0.38 5.84 15.12
C HIS A 187 1.40 6.66 14.33
N ASP A 188 1.79 6.21 13.14
CA ASP A 188 2.66 6.99 12.25
C ASP A 188 2.04 8.34 11.91
N SER A 189 0.78 8.36 11.49
CA SER A 189 0.08 9.57 11.08
C SER A 189 -0.05 10.59 12.21
N HIS A 190 -0.26 10.14 13.46
CA HIS A 190 -0.23 11.02 14.63
C HIS A 190 1.18 11.53 14.97
N ASN A 191 2.21 10.68 14.86
CA ASN A 191 3.59 11.11 15.06
C ASN A 191 3.99 12.15 14.01
N LEU A 192 3.61 11.93 12.74
CA LEU A 192 3.92 12.81 11.62
C LEU A 192 3.19 14.15 11.72
N GLU A 193 1.90 14.16 12.09
CA GLU A 193 1.20 15.41 12.40
C GLU A 193 1.93 16.19 13.49
N PHE A 194 2.33 15.51 14.56
CA PHE A 194 3.09 16.13 15.65
C PHE A 194 4.42 16.72 15.14
N GLY A 195 5.16 15.97 14.31
CA GLY A 195 6.41 16.44 13.70
C GLY A 195 6.21 17.67 12.82
N CYS A 196 5.13 17.72 12.03
CA CYS A 196 4.79 18.90 11.24
C CYS A 196 4.53 20.11 12.14
N ARG A 197 3.65 19.96 13.14
CA ARG A 197 3.24 21.06 14.03
C ARG A 197 4.35 21.57 14.94
N ILE A 198 5.24 20.70 15.41
CA ILE A 198 6.26 21.05 16.41
C ILE A 198 7.64 21.30 15.79
N TRP A 199 8.03 20.54 14.77
CA TRP A 199 9.35 20.63 14.14
C TRP A 199 9.34 21.31 12.78
N GLY A 200 8.17 21.66 12.24
CA GLY A 200 8.05 22.31 10.94
C GLY A 200 8.25 21.36 9.75
N MET A 201 8.16 20.05 9.97
CA MET A 201 8.26 19.05 8.89
C MET A 201 7.20 19.27 7.80
N ARG A 202 7.50 18.78 6.60
CA ARG A 202 6.64 18.84 5.42
C ARG A 202 6.17 17.43 5.09
N VAL A 203 4.91 17.09 5.32
CA VAL A 203 4.42 15.72 5.14
C VAL A 203 3.16 15.68 4.28
N THR A 204 3.10 14.71 3.38
CA THR A 204 1.86 14.27 2.73
C THR A 204 1.60 12.83 3.07
N ASP A 205 0.54 12.59 3.82
CA ASP A 205 0.08 11.27 4.19
C ASP A 205 -0.97 10.79 3.18
N LEU A 206 -0.64 9.72 2.46
CA LEU A 206 -1.48 9.15 1.44
C LEU A 206 -2.24 7.96 2.01
N ASN A 207 -3.48 8.21 2.43
CA ASN A 207 -4.38 7.18 2.91
C ASN A 207 -4.92 6.39 1.71
N GLN A 208 -4.14 5.39 1.32
CA GLN A 208 -4.40 4.62 0.11
C GLN A 208 -5.45 3.53 0.31
N GLY A 209 -6.29 3.36 -0.71
CA GLY A 209 -7.22 2.24 -0.86
C GLY A 209 -6.51 0.92 -1.19
N VAL A 210 -7.30 -0.09 -1.52
CA VAL A 210 -6.78 -1.41 -1.93
C VAL A 210 -6.31 -1.33 -3.37
N VAL A 211 -5.03 -1.61 -3.60
CA VAL A 211 -4.45 -1.63 -4.95
C VAL A 211 -4.75 -2.94 -5.66
N TYR A 212 -5.11 -2.85 -6.94
CA TYR A 212 -5.20 -3.97 -7.87
C TYR A 212 -4.27 -3.78 -9.08
N GLY A 213 -4.10 -4.85 -9.85
CA GLY A 213 -3.22 -4.89 -11.01
C GLY A 213 -1.84 -5.46 -10.67
N GLN A 214 -0.98 -5.53 -11.69
CA GLN A 214 0.38 -6.07 -11.58
C GLN A 214 1.38 -5.34 -12.47
N GLN A 215 0.92 -4.56 -13.45
CA GLN A 215 1.76 -3.98 -14.48
C GLN A 215 1.64 -2.46 -14.50
N THR A 216 2.76 -1.80 -14.69
CA THR A 216 2.89 -0.41 -15.17
C THR A 216 3.70 -0.40 -16.46
N ASP A 217 3.64 0.72 -17.18
CA ASP A 217 4.41 0.93 -18.42
C ASP A 217 5.90 0.61 -18.25
N GLN A 218 6.48 0.88 -17.09
CA GLN A 218 7.89 0.61 -16.81
C GLN A 218 8.16 -0.87 -16.51
N THR A 219 7.30 -1.52 -15.70
CA THR A 219 7.54 -2.92 -15.27
C THR A 219 7.42 -3.94 -16.40
N VAL A 220 6.75 -3.59 -17.51
CA VAL A 220 6.56 -4.49 -18.66
C VAL A 220 7.67 -4.37 -19.71
N ARG A 221 8.60 -3.41 -19.57
CA ARG A 221 9.67 -3.19 -20.56
C ARG A 221 10.70 -4.32 -20.60
N ASP A 222 10.85 -5.06 -19.51
CA ASP A 222 11.72 -6.23 -19.40
C ASP A 222 11.18 -7.14 -18.29
N PRO A 223 11.10 -8.48 -18.47
CA PRO A 223 10.59 -9.40 -17.46
C PRO A 223 11.29 -9.29 -16.09
N ARG A 224 12.57 -8.89 -16.06
CA ARG A 224 13.33 -8.69 -14.82
C ARG A 224 12.81 -7.50 -13.99
N LEU A 225 12.05 -6.60 -14.61
CA LEU A 225 11.43 -5.42 -13.99
C LEU A 225 10.02 -5.70 -13.44
N ALA A 226 9.47 -6.90 -13.65
CA ALA A 226 8.14 -7.24 -13.17
C ALA A 226 8.00 -7.00 -11.66
N THR A 227 6.90 -6.39 -11.22
CA THR A 227 6.57 -6.32 -9.78
C THR A 227 5.86 -7.59 -9.33
N ARG A 228 5.82 -7.81 -8.01
CA ARG A 228 5.22 -9.01 -7.42
C ARG A 228 3.69 -9.03 -7.59
N PHE A 229 3.10 -10.22 -7.53
CA PHE A 229 1.66 -10.42 -7.59
C PHE A 229 1.23 -11.42 -6.51
N ASP A 230 0.77 -10.87 -5.38
CA ASP A 230 0.45 -11.64 -4.18
C ASP A 230 -0.99 -12.17 -4.26
N TYR A 231 -1.16 -13.46 -3.99
CA TYR A 231 -2.45 -14.17 -4.05
C TYR A 231 -2.79 -14.92 -2.77
N ASP A 232 -1.82 -15.11 -1.89
CA ASP A 232 -2.02 -15.80 -0.63
C ASP A 232 -2.99 -15.02 0.29
N ALA A 233 -3.54 -15.68 1.31
CA ALA A 233 -4.51 -15.08 2.21
C ALA A 233 -3.91 -14.05 3.19
N VAL A 234 -2.58 -13.90 3.23
CA VAL A 234 -1.89 -12.97 4.12
C VAL A 234 -1.60 -11.64 3.42
N PHE A 235 -1.00 -11.68 2.23
CA PHE A 235 -0.58 -10.51 1.47
C PHE A 235 -1.43 -10.23 0.23
N GLY A 236 -2.16 -11.21 -0.31
CA GLY A 236 -3.04 -11.01 -1.45
C GLY A 236 -4.23 -10.10 -1.15
N THR A 237 -4.60 -9.27 -2.12
CA THR A 237 -5.77 -8.38 -2.06
C THR A 237 -6.97 -9.03 -2.75
N VAL A 238 -8.19 -8.58 -2.41
CA VAL A 238 -9.44 -9.25 -2.81
C VAL A 238 -9.60 -9.41 -4.32
N LEU A 239 -9.42 -8.35 -5.11
CA LEU A 239 -9.59 -8.44 -6.57
C LEU A 239 -8.52 -9.33 -7.21
N ASN A 240 -7.25 -9.17 -6.81
CA ASN A 240 -6.15 -10.01 -7.29
C ASN A 240 -6.40 -11.50 -7.00
N ARG A 241 -6.92 -11.81 -5.81
CA ARG A 241 -7.29 -13.18 -5.41
C ARG A 241 -8.46 -13.73 -6.22
N PHE A 242 -9.49 -12.93 -6.46
CA PHE A 242 -10.66 -13.35 -7.23
C PHE A 242 -10.30 -13.67 -8.68
N VAL A 243 -9.48 -12.83 -9.32
CA VAL A 243 -8.98 -13.10 -10.68
C VAL A 243 -8.24 -14.45 -10.73
N ILE A 244 -7.44 -14.74 -9.70
CA ILE A 244 -6.69 -16.01 -9.63
C ILE A 244 -7.61 -17.20 -9.42
N GLN A 245 -8.57 -17.09 -8.51
CA GLN A 245 -9.57 -18.14 -8.26
C GLN A 245 -10.39 -18.45 -9.52
N ALA A 246 -10.85 -17.41 -10.24
CA ALA A 246 -11.58 -17.58 -11.50
C ALA A 246 -10.78 -18.37 -12.54
N VAL A 247 -9.51 -18.00 -12.79
CA VAL A 247 -8.65 -18.68 -13.78
C VAL A 247 -8.35 -20.13 -13.40
N LEU A 248 -8.25 -20.44 -12.11
CA LEU A 248 -8.05 -21.79 -11.62
C LEU A 248 -9.33 -22.64 -11.62
N GLY A 249 -10.49 -22.01 -11.83
CA GLY A 249 -11.80 -22.66 -11.68
C GLY A 249 -12.19 -22.92 -10.23
N GLU A 250 -11.56 -22.23 -9.28
CA GLU A 250 -11.87 -22.27 -7.86
C GLU A 250 -12.98 -21.25 -7.54
N PRO A 251 -13.85 -21.51 -6.54
CA PRO A 251 -14.83 -20.52 -6.12
C PRO A 251 -14.19 -19.23 -5.61
N LEU A 252 -14.80 -18.09 -5.93
CA LEU A 252 -14.40 -16.79 -5.37
C LEU A 252 -14.71 -16.77 -3.87
N THR A 253 -13.69 -16.59 -3.04
CA THR A 253 -13.84 -16.69 -1.59
C THR A 253 -14.33 -15.38 -0.98
N VAL A 254 -15.64 -15.24 -0.81
CA VAL A 254 -16.27 -14.09 -0.15
C VAL A 254 -16.30 -14.33 1.36
N TYR A 255 -15.74 -13.42 2.16
CA TYR A 255 -15.75 -13.56 3.61
C TYR A 255 -17.02 -12.96 4.21
N GLY A 256 -17.81 -13.77 4.93
CA GLY A 256 -19.10 -13.35 5.47
C GLY A 256 -20.11 -13.05 4.35
N SER A 257 -20.88 -11.96 4.47
CA SER A 257 -21.89 -11.59 3.47
C SER A 257 -21.30 -10.99 2.19
N GLY A 258 -20.09 -10.44 2.23
CA GLY A 258 -19.48 -9.71 1.11
C GLY A 258 -19.85 -8.22 1.01
N GLY A 259 -20.64 -7.69 1.96
CA GLY A 259 -21.05 -6.28 1.98
C GLY A 259 -19.97 -5.28 2.42
N GLN A 260 -18.77 -5.75 2.76
CA GLN A 260 -17.66 -4.88 3.16
C GLN A 260 -17.24 -4.01 1.97
N THR A 261 -17.36 -2.68 2.12
CA THR A 261 -17.05 -1.72 1.05
C THR A 261 -15.74 -1.00 1.33
N ARG A 262 -14.85 -0.92 0.33
CA ARG A 262 -13.55 -0.23 0.45
C ARG A 262 -13.29 0.61 -0.80
N GLY A 263 -12.37 1.57 -0.67
CA GLY A 263 -11.79 2.27 -1.80
C GLY A 263 -10.74 1.41 -2.52
N PHE A 264 -10.68 1.51 -3.84
CA PHE A 264 -9.76 0.80 -4.71
C PHE A 264 -9.09 1.76 -5.69
N LEU A 265 -7.95 1.33 -6.25
CA LEU A 265 -7.25 2.00 -7.34
C LEU A 265 -6.31 1.04 -8.09
N ASP A 266 -6.00 1.38 -9.33
CA ASP A 266 -4.99 0.70 -10.13
C ASP A 266 -3.56 0.98 -9.61
N ILE A 267 -2.65 0.03 -9.78
CA ILE A 267 -1.22 0.23 -9.50
C ILE A 267 -0.60 1.37 -10.32
N ARG A 268 -1.11 1.63 -11.53
CA ARG A 268 -0.73 2.77 -12.37
C ARG A 268 -1.14 4.09 -11.73
N ASP A 269 -2.33 4.15 -11.13
CA ASP A 269 -2.75 5.33 -10.37
C ASP A 269 -1.95 5.48 -9.08
N THR A 270 -1.45 4.38 -8.50
CA THR A 270 -0.54 4.48 -7.35
C THR A 270 0.71 5.27 -7.68
N VAL A 271 1.42 4.90 -8.76
CA VAL A 271 2.67 5.58 -9.12
C VAL A 271 2.45 7.03 -9.54
N GLU A 272 1.33 7.32 -10.21
CA GLU A 272 0.96 8.69 -10.59
C GLU A 272 0.61 9.56 -9.37
N CYS A 273 -0.19 9.05 -8.44
CA CYS A 273 -0.51 9.79 -7.21
C CYS A 273 0.75 10.12 -6.39
N ILE A 274 1.71 9.19 -6.32
CA ILE A 274 2.98 9.44 -5.63
C ILE A 274 3.78 10.51 -6.36
N ARG A 275 3.90 10.43 -7.69
CA ARG A 275 4.57 11.47 -8.47
C ARG A 275 3.93 12.84 -8.24
N LEU A 276 2.60 12.92 -8.30
CA LEU A 276 1.86 14.16 -8.04
C LEU A 276 2.12 14.71 -6.65
N ALA A 277 2.15 13.85 -5.63
CA ALA A 277 2.46 14.27 -4.26
C ALA A 277 3.91 14.79 -4.13
N VAL A 278 4.90 14.10 -4.72
CA VAL A 278 6.31 14.51 -4.73
C VAL A 278 6.52 15.84 -5.46
N GLU A 279 5.88 16.02 -6.62
CA GLU A 279 6.05 17.22 -7.46
C GLU A 279 5.27 18.43 -6.96
N ASN A 280 4.31 18.23 -6.05
CA ASN A 280 3.55 19.29 -5.40
C ASN A 280 3.71 19.17 -3.88
N PRO A 281 4.90 19.45 -3.31
CA PRO A 281 5.18 19.15 -1.91
C PRO A 281 4.26 19.93 -0.95
N ALA A 282 3.97 19.34 0.21
CA ALA A 282 3.29 20.04 1.31
C ALA A 282 4.14 21.23 1.79
N ASP A 283 3.54 22.26 2.36
CA ASP A 283 4.25 23.42 2.92
C ASP A 283 5.00 23.11 4.25
N ALA A 284 5.90 24.00 4.65
CA ALA A 284 6.59 23.93 5.95
C ALA A 284 5.58 23.86 7.11
N GLY A 285 5.67 22.81 7.92
CA GLY A 285 4.75 22.54 9.03
C GLY A 285 3.37 22.02 8.60
N GLU A 286 3.14 21.75 7.31
CA GLU A 286 1.89 21.21 6.82
C GLU A 286 1.88 19.66 6.90
N PHE A 287 0.86 19.14 7.58
CA PHE A 287 0.46 17.73 7.51
C PHE A 287 -0.73 17.59 6.55
N ARG A 288 -0.42 17.40 5.26
CA ARG A 288 -1.41 17.21 4.21
C ARG A 288 -1.85 15.76 4.17
N VAL A 289 -3.14 15.51 3.99
CA VAL A 289 -3.70 14.15 3.91
C VAL A 289 -4.52 14.03 2.63
N PHE A 290 -4.31 12.96 1.88
CA PHE A 290 -5.15 12.61 0.74
C PHE A 290 -5.73 11.21 0.89
N ASN A 291 -7.00 11.05 0.51
CA ASN A 291 -7.59 9.74 0.36
C ASN A 291 -7.26 9.24 -1.05
N GLN A 292 -6.22 8.40 -1.14
CA GLN A 292 -5.68 7.92 -2.42
C GLN A 292 -6.46 6.69 -2.89
N MET A 293 -7.56 6.96 -3.59
CA MET A 293 -8.43 5.97 -4.22
C MET A 293 -9.16 6.58 -5.42
N THR A 294 -9.69 5.74 -6.30
CA THR A 294 -10.45 6.18 -7.49
C THR A 294 -11.92 5.78 -7.41
N GLU A 295 -12.22 4.59 -6.87
CA GLU A 295 -13.56 4.02 -6.85
C GLU A 295 -13.83 3.25 -5.55
N SER A 296 -15.11 3.02 -5.22
CA SER A 296 -15.52 2.18 -4.09
C SER A 296 -16.28 0.96 -4.58
N TYR A 297 -15.93 -0.21 -4.05
CA TYR A 297 -16.65 -1.45 -4.32
C TYR A 297 -16.86 -2.26 -3.03
N SER A 298 -17.98 -2.96 -2.94
CA SER A 298 -18.16 -4.05 -1.99
C SER A 298 -17.44 -5.31 -2.48
N VAL A 299 -17.16 -6.24 -1.57
CA VAL A 299 -16.57 -7.53 -1.94
C VAL A 299 -17.49 -8.31 -2.89
N SER A 300 -18.81 -8.28 -2.67
CA SER A 300 -19.78 -8.90 -3.58
C SER A 300 -19.78 -8.25 -4.96
N GLN A 301 -19.72 -6.92 -5.06
CA GLN A 301 -19.64 -6.22 -6.35
C GLN A 301 -18.38 -6.62 -7.13
N LEU A 302 -17.24 -6.79 -6.45
CA LEU A 302 -16.02 -7.28 -7.10
C LEU A 302 -16.15 -8.72 -7.56
N ALA A 303 -16.82 -9.58 -6.80
CA ALA A 303 -17.08 -10.96 -7.20
C ALA A 303 -17.96 -11.01 -8.46
N ASP A 304 -19.01 -10.19 -8.51
CA ASP A 304 -19.88 -10.05 -9.68
C ASP A 304 -19.10 -9.54 -10.90
N LEU A 305 -18.29 -8.48 -10.76
CA LEU A 305 -17.48 -7.94 -11.85
C LEU A 305 -16.49 -8.97 -12.41
N VAL A 306 -15.83 -9.76 -11.55
CA VAL A 306 -14.94 -10.83 -11.99
C VAL A 306 -15.71 -11.95 -12.69
N ALA A 307 -16.88 -12.33 -12.16
CA ALA A 307 -17.72 -13.35 -12.77
C ALA A 307 -18.28 -12.94 -14.14
N GLU A 308 -18.65 -11.67 -14.30
CA GLU A 308 -19.13 -11.10 -15.57
C GLU A 308 -18.00 -10.98 -16.60
N SER A 309 -16.79 -10.60 -16.16
CA SER A 309 -15.63 -10.43 -17.06
C SER A 309 -14.98 -11.77 -17.46
N PHE A 310 -15.18 -12.84 -16.69
CA PHE A 310 -14.53 -14.11 -16.96
C PHE A 310 -15.30 -14.93 -18.02
N PRO A 311 -14.65 -15.46 -19.07
CA PRO A 311 -15.34 -16.17 -20.15
C PRO A 311 -15.93 -17.53 -19.75
N GLY A 312 -15.57 -18.06 -18.58
CA GLY A 312 -16.02 -19.35 -18.07
C GLY A 312 -16.99 -19.26 -16.90
N PRO A 313 -17.50 -20.40 -16.41
CA PRO A 313 -18.33 -20.40 -15.20
C PRO A 313 -17.50 -19.99 -13.98
N VAL A 314 -18.01 -19.02 -13.22
CA VAL A 314 -17.46 -18.61 -11.93
C VAL A 314 -18.45 -18.97 -10.83
N GLN A 315 -17.96 -19.61 -9.77
CA GLN A 315 -18.75 -19.87 -8.57
C GLN A 315 -18.32 -18.90 -7.47
N VAL A 316 -19.25 -18.53 -6.59
CA VAL A 316 -18.96 -17.72 -5.41
C VAL A 316 -19.23 -18.57 -4.18
N GLU A 317 -18.26 -18.65 -3.28
CA GLU A 317 -18.39 -19.34 -2.00
C GLU A 317 -18.29 -18.34 -0.85
N HIS A 318 -19.27 -18.39 0.05
CA HIS A 318 -19.25 -17.60 1.28
C HIS A 318 -18.58 -18.38 2.40
N LEU A 319 -17.42 -17.90 2.83
CA LEU A 319 -16.66 -18.46 3.94
C LEU A 319 -17.01 -17.75 5.26
N GLU A 320 -16.80 -18.43 6.38
CA GLU A 320 -16.79 -17.77 7.69
C GLU A 320 -15.73 -16.66 7.68
N ASN A 321 -16.11 -15.43 8.07
CA ASN A 321 -15.16 -14.32 8.02
C ASN A 321 -14.05 -14.53 9.07
N PRO A 322 -12.78 -14.67 8.68
CA PRO A 322 -11.67 -14.78 9.63
C PRO A 322 -11.43 -13.46 10.40
N ARG A 323 -12.04 -12.36 9.95
CA ARG A 323 -11.87 -11.00 10.47
C ARG A 323 -13.03 -10.55 11.36
N VAL A 324 -12.75 -9.52 12.15
CA VAL A 324 -13.77 -8.79 12.92
C VAL A 324 -13.98 -7.44 12.24
N GLU A 325 -15.02 -7.35 11.43
CA GLU A 325 -15.40 -6.14 10.71
C GLU A 325 -16.91 -6.10 10.48
N GLN A 326 -17.45 -4.91 10.15
CA GLN A 326 -18.86 -4.78 9.83
C GLN A 326 -19.13 -5.46 8.48
N ALA A 327 -20.09 -6.39 8.46
CA ALA A 327 -20.48 -7.12 7.26
C ALA A 327 -21.19 -6.21 6.23
N GLU A 328 -21.91 -5.20 6.72
CA GLU A 328 -22.57 -4.15 5.94
C GLU A 328 -22.41 -2.83 6.69
N HIS A 329 -22.12 -1.74 5.98
CA HIS A 329 -21.88 -0.44 6.59
C HIS A 329 -22.06 0.70 5.59
N TYR A 330 -22.31 1.91 6.11
CA TYR A 330 -22.18 3.13 5.33
C TYR A 330 -20.73 3.31 4.84
N TYR A 331 -20.56 3.78 3.61
CA TYR A 331 -19.24 4.10 3.08
C TYR A 331 -19.33 5.16 1.99
N ASN A 332 -18.97 6.39 2.34
CA ASN A 332 -18.85 7.51 1.41
C ASN A 332 -17.55 8.26 1.74
N VAL A 333 -16.64 8.35 0.78
CA VAL A 333 -15.29 8.86 0.98
C VAL A 333 -15.06 10.05 0.05
N LYS A 334 -14.56 11.16 0.57
CA LYS A 334 -14.05 12.25 -0.25
C LYS A 334 -12.63 11.94 -0.70
N HIS A 335 -12.36 12.06 -2.00
CA HIS A 335 -11.06 11.76 -2.61
C HIS A 335 -10.74 12.73 -3.76
N THR A 336 -10.82 14.03 -3.45
CA THR A 336 -10.72 15.10 -4.46
C THR A 336 -9.34 15.73 -4.54
N GLY A 337 -8.51 15.62 -3.49
CA GLY A 337 -7.22 16.28 -3.41
C GLY A 337 -6.29 15.92 -4.56
N LEU A 338 -6.11 14.63 -4.85
CA LEU A 338 -5.25 14.16 -5.94
C LEU A 338 -5.79 14.48 -7.33
N VAL A 339 -7.13 14.46 -7.51
CA VAL A 339 -7.77 14.94 -8.75
C VAL A 339 -7.50 16.43 -8.95
N GLY A 340 -7.53 17.22 -7.88
CA GLY A 340 -7.16 18.64 -7.89
C GLY A 340 -5.70 18.89 -8.27
N LEU A 341 -4.80 17.93 -8.00
CA LEU A 341 -3.40 17.96 -8.46
C LEU A 341 -3.21 17.44 -9.90
N GLY A 342 -4.28 16.99 -10.56
CA GLY A 342 -4.25 16.58 -11.96
C GLY A 342 -4.28 15.07 -12.20
N LEU A 343 -4.59 14.24 -11.20
CA LEU A 343 -4.78 12.80 -11.39
C LEU A 343 -5.81 12.52 -12.49
N GLN A 344 -5.44 11.68 -13.45
CA GLN A 344 -6.34 11.10 -14.45
C GLN A 344 -6.49 9.61 -14.14
N PRO A 345 -7.60 9.20 -13.50
CA PRO A 345 -7.70 7.86 -12.93
C PRO A 345 -7.91 6.79 -14.00
N HIS A 346 -7.30 5.62 -13.78
CA HIS A 346 -7.60 4.38 -14.48
C HIS A 346 -8.72 3.66 -13.74
N LEU A 347 -9.97 3.91 -14.14
CA LEU A 347 -11.12 3.25 -13.55
C LEU A 347 -11.13 1.75 -13.89
N LEU A 348 -11.67 0.95 -12.99
CA LEU A 348 -11.81 -0.49 -13.17
C LEU A 348 -12.74 -0.75 -14.37
N SER A 349 -12.24 -1.52 -15.33
CA SER A 349 -12.98 -1.88 -16.55
C SER A 349 -12.82 -3.37 -16.84
N GLU A 350 -13.75 -3.92 -17.62
CA GLU A 350 -13.68 -5.31 -18.08
C GLU A 350 -12.32 -5.61 -18.73
N THR A 351 -11.86 -4.75 -19.63
CA THR A 351 -10.55 -4.89 -20.29
C THR A 351 -9.37 -4.96 -19.31
N LEU A 352 -9.44 -4.22 -18.20
CA LEU A 352 -8.41 -4.29 -17.18
C LEU A 352 -8.45 -5.63 -16.44
N ILE A 353 -9.64 -6.10 -16.06
CA ILE A 353 -9.81 -7.41 -15.41
C ILE A 353 -9.34 -8.53 -16.35
N GLU A 354 -9.70 -8.47 -17.64
CA GLU A 354 -9.27 -9.40 -18.68
C GLU A 354 -7.74 -9.48 -18.77
N SER A 355 -7.05 -8.33 -18.78
CA SER A 355 -5.58 -8.31 -18.80
C SER A 355 -4.95 -9.01 -17.60
N MET A 356 -5.62 -8.99 -16.44
CA MET A 356 -5.17 -9.72 -15.26
C MET A 356 -5.36 -11.24 -15.42
N PHE A 357 -6.43 -11.70 -16.09
CA PHE A 357 -6.60 -13.13 -16.39
C PHE A 357 -5.48 -13.69 -17.25
N ASP A 358 -4.95 -12.91 -18.20
CA ASP A 358 -3.83 -13.32 -19.05
C ASP A 358 -2.55 -13.51 -18.22
N ILE A 359 -2.26 -12.58 -17.32
CA ILE A 359 -1.11 -12.66 -16.40
C ILE A 359 -1.21 -13.90 -15.53
N VAL A 360 -2.39 -14.18 -14.97
CA VAL A 360 -2.62 -15.37 -14.16
C VAL A 360 -2.50 -16.63 -15.01
N SER A 361 -3.12 -16.67 -16.19
CA SER A 361 -3.10 -17.84 -17.07
C SER A 361 -1.68 -18.24 -17.47
N ALA A 362 -0.81 -17.25 -17.71
CA ALA A 362 0.60 -17.47 -18.01
C ALA A 362 1.42 -18.01 -16.83
N ASN A 363 0.94 -17.84 -15.59
CA ASN A 363 1.67 -18.20 -14.36
C ASN A 363 0.93 -19.21 -13.46
N LYS A 364 -0.22 -19.74 -13.89
CA LYS A 364 -1.13 -20.53 -13.04
C LYS A 364 -0.50 -21.76 -12.41
N ASP A 365 0.49 -22.37 -13.08
CA ASP A 365 1.21 -23.56 -12.59
C ASP A 365 2.07 -23.25 -11.36
N ARG A 366 2.27 -21.97 -11.04
CA ARG A 366 3.02 -21.50 -9.87
C ARG A 366 2.12 -21.28 -8.65
N VAL A 367 0.79 -21.34 -8.82
CA VAL A 367 -0.14 -21.14 -7.72
C VAL A 367 -0.09 -22.35 -6.78
N ASP A 368 0.06 -22.06 -5.50
CA ASP A 368 -0.24 -22.99 -4.41
C ASP A 368 -1.69 -22.78 -3.94
N PRO A 369 -2.63 -23.69 -4.24
CA PRO A 369 -4.02 -23.55 -3.84
C PRO A 369 -4.20 -23.48 -2.31
N ALA A 370 -3.31 -24.09 -1.53
CA ALA A 370 -3.42 -24.07 -0.07
C ALA A 370 -3.20 -22.64 0.49
N ALA A 371 -2.36 -21.84 -0.16
CA ALA A 371 -2.08 -20.46 0.24
C ALA A 371 -3.28 -19.52 0.01
N LEU A 372 -4.26 -19.89 -0.83
CA LEU A 372 -5.45 -19.06 -1.11
C LEU A 372 -6.40 -19.02 0.10
N LEU A 373 -6.43 -20.03 0.95
CA LEU A 373 -7.40 -20.10 2.05
C LEU A 373 -6.92 -19.35 3.30
N PRO A 374 -7.79 -18.58 3.97
CA PRO A 374 -7.41 -17.87 5.18
C PRO A 374 -7.16 -18.82 6.35
N THR A 375 -5.96 -18.77 6.91
CA THR A 375 -5.57 -19.54 8.10
C THR A 375 -5.53 -18.69 9.38
N VAL A 376 -5.43 -17.37 9.26
CA VAL A 376 -5.35 -16.44 10.38
C VAL A 376 -6.73 -15.97 10.81
N ARG A 377 -7.12 -16.27 12.06
CA ARG A 377 -8.39 -15.81 12.65
C ARG A 377 -8.15 -14.70 13.68
N TRP A 378 -8.78 -13.55 13.48
CA TRP A 378 -8.65 -12.35 14.33
C TRP A 378 -8.93 -12.57 15.81
N GLN A 379 -9.83 -13.51 16.13
CA GLN A 379 -10.18 -13.87 17.51
C GLN A 379 -9.68 -15.26 17.91
N GLY A 380 -8.91 -15.95 17.05
CA GLY A 380 -8.58 -17.38 17.20
C GLY A 380 -7.75 -17.70 18.45
N HIS A 381 -6.91 -16.77 18.90
CA HIS A 381 -5.97 -16.97 20.01
C HIS A 381 -6.49 -16.45 21.37
N LEU A 382 -7.62 -15.74 21.39
CA LEU A 382 -8.16 -15.17 22.62
C LEU A 382 -8.95 -16.22 23.40
N LYS A 383 -8.59 -16.42 24.67
CA LYS A 383 -9.41 -17.23 25.60
C LYS A 383 -10.72 -16.48 25.82
N ARG A 384 -11.84 -17.15 25.56
CA ARG A 384 -13.20 -16.63 25.80
C ARG A 384 -13.53 -16.57 27.28
#